data_AF-A0A173XQF5-F1
#
_entry.id   AF-A0A173XQF5-F1
#
_cell.length_a   1.000
_cell.length_b   1.000
_cell.length_c   1.000
_cell.angle_alpha   90.00
_cell.angle_beta   90.00
_cell.angle_gamma   90.00
#
_symmetry.space_group_name_H-M   'P 1'
#
loop_
_entity.id
_entity.type
_entity.pdbx_description
1 polymer ?
#
loop_
_entity_poly.entity_id
_entity_poly.type
_entity_poly.pdbx_seq_one_letter_code
_entity_poly.pdbx_strand_id
1 'polypeptide(L)' 'MFEQQHILKKIEQWAERLPYQSLKIEVELSNQTLTLEKTRQRPIGFQPPPKRERTVIEYAPVY' A
#
# COMPACT_ATOMS: atom_id res chain seq x y z
N MET A 1 -7.88 10.90 29.56
CA MET A 1 -8.04 10.63 28.11
C MET A 1 -6.84 9.83 27.53
N PHE A 2 -6.35 8.81 28.25
CA PHE A 2 -5.09 8.11 27.89
C PHE A 2 -5.33 6.85 27.04
N GLU A 3 -6.53 6.27 27.11
CA GLU A 3 -6.85 5.01 26.44
C GLU A 3 -7.02 5.14 24.93
N GLN A 4 -7.67 6.22 24.45
CA GLN A 4 -7.88 6.45 23.02
C GLN A 4 -6.55 6.59 22.27
N GLN A 5 -5.58 7.33 22.82
CA GLN A 5 -4.24 7.42 22.23
C GLN A 5 -3.49 6.08 22.26
N HIS A 6 -3.71 5.25 23.29
CA HIS A 6 -3.11 3.92 23.36
C HIS A 6 -3.69 2.96 22.31
N ILE A 7 -5.00 3.04 22.05
CA ILE A 7 -5.69 2.27 21.00
C ILE A 7 -5.14 2.66 19.62
N LEU A 8 -4.99 3.96 19.34
CA LEU A 8 -4.45 4.43 18.07
C LEU A 8 -3.02 3.94 17.82
N LYS A 9 -2.16 4.02 18.83
CA LYS A 9 -0.78 3.51 18.72
C LYS A 9 -0.76 2.00 18.44
N LYS A 10 -1.68 1.23 19.02
CA LYS A 10 -1.80 -0.21 18.71
C LYS A 10 -2.27 -0.44 17.28
N ILE A 11 -3.25 0.32 16.80
CA ILE A 11 -3.74 0.22 15.42
C ILE A 11 -2.63 0.57 14.43
N GLU A 12 -1.85 1.63 14.70
CA GLU A 12 -0.67 2.01 13.92
C GLU A 12 0.37 0.87 13.87
N GLN A 13 0.70 0.30 15.04
CA GLN A 13 1.65 -0.82 15.14
C GLN A 13 1.15 -2.09 14.41
N TRP A 14 -0.15 -2.35 14.44
CA TRP A 14 -0.74 -3.47 13.67
C TRP A 14 -0.78 -3.17 12.18
N ALA A 15 -1.13 -1.96 11.78
CA ALA A 15 -1.08 -1.49 10.40
C ALA A 15 0.33 -1.59 9.81
N GLU A 16 1.37 -1.42 10.64
CA GLU A 16 2.75 -1.59 10.23
C GLU A 16 3.06 -3.03 9.79
N ARG A 17 2.51 -4.02 10.50
CA ARG A 17 2.69 -5.46 10.25
C ARG A 17 1.94 -5.99 9.04
N LEU A 18 0.90 -5.28 8.58
CA LEU A 18 0.13 -5.74 7.44
C LEU A 18 0.93 -5.60 6.14
N PRO A 19 0.94 -6.61 5.26
CA PRO A 19 1.71 -6.63 4.03
C PRO A 19 1.05 -5.81 2.90
N TYR A 20 0.30 -4.75 3.23
CA TYR A 20 -0.32 -3.87 2.23
C TYR A 20 0.62 -2.74 1.82
N GLN A 21 0.61 -2.42 0.53
CA GLN A 21 1.39 -1.31 -0.02
C GLN A 21 0.83 0.04 0.43
N SER A 22 -0.49 0.17 0.43
CA SER A 22 -1.19 1.35 0.96
C SER A 22 -2.35 0.85 1.82
N LEU A 23 -2.57 1.50 2.96
CA LEU A 23 -3.62 1.16 3.89
C LEU A 23 -4.20 2.46 4.45
N LYS A 24 -5.53 2.57 4.41
CA LYS A 24 -6.29 3.64 5.06
C LYS A 24 -7.23 3.00 6.07
N ILE A 25 -7.16 3.42 7.32
CA ILE A 25 -8.01 2.94 8.39
C ILE A 25 -8.76 4.13 8.94
N GLU A 26 -10.09 4.06 8.95
CA GLU A 26 -10.96 5.05 9.58
C GLU A 26 -11.58 4.41 10.82
N VAL A 27 -11.35 5.03 11.97
CA VAL A 27 -11.86 4.57 13.26
C VAL A 27 -12.85 5.61 13.76
N GLU A 28 -14.12 5.25 13.75
CA GLU A 28 -15.18 6.07 14.31
C GLU A 28 -15.28 5.80 15.82
N LEU A 29 -15.04 6.84 16.61
CA LEU A 29 -15.25 6.86 18.04
C LEU A 29 -16.46 7.74 18.33
N SER A 30 -17.07 7.59 19.50
CA SER A 30 -18.33 8.25 19.89
C SER A 30 -18.40 9.76 19.63
N ASN A 31 -17.25 10.45 19.63
CA ASN A 31 -17.19 11.92 19.47
C ASN A 31 -16.20 12.37 18.39
N GLN A 32 -15.53 11.45 17.71
CA GLN A 32 -14.43 11.77 16.79
C GLN A 32 -14.18 10.63 15.81
N THR A 33 -13.83 10.97 14.57
CA THR A 33 -13.34 10.00 13.58
C THR A 33 -11.85 10.24 13.39
N LEU A 34 -11.07 9.16 13.46
CA LEU A 34 -9.62 9.20 13.32
C LEU A 34 -9.20 8.40 12.11
N THR A 35 -8.42 9.03 11.25
CA THR A 35 -7.98 8.45 9.98
C THR A 35 -6.47 8.19 10.04
N LEU A 36 -6.09 6.95 9.76
CA LEU A 36 -4.70 6.48 9.74
C LEU A 36 -4.36 6.05 8.31
N GLU A 37 -3.50 6.82 7.65
CA GLU A 37 -3.05 6.56 6.29
C GLU A 37 -1.59 6.14 6.30
N LYS A 38 -1.34 4.90 5.85
CA LYS A 38 0.00 4.35 5.69
C LYS A 38 0.22 4.03 4.22
N THR A 39 1.25 4.64 3.64
CA THR A 39 1.76 4.25 2.32
C THR A 39 3.18 3.70 2.50
N ARG A 40 3.33 2.39 2.31
CA ARG A 40 4.63 1.73 2.29
C ARG A 40 5.32 2.10 0.97
N GLN A 41 6.21 3.09 1.03
CA GLN A 41 7.10 3.37 -0.10
C GLN A 41 7.93 2.13 -0.38
N ARG A 42 7.98 1.71 -1.65
CA ARG A 42 8.85 0.60 -2.06
C ARG A 42 10.29 1.06 -1.83
N PRO A 43 11.18 0.20 -1.30
CA PRO A 43 12.59 0.53 -1.19
C PRO A 43 13.10 0.97 -2.56
N ILE A 44 13.72 2.15 -2.61
CA ILE A 44 14.36 2.67 -3.82
C ILE A 44 15.43 1.63 -4.21
N GLY A 45 15.26 0.97 -5.35
CA GLY A 45 16.13 -0.12 -5.83
C GLY A 45 15.42 -1.42 -6.20
N PHE A 46 14.18 -1.66 -5.76
CA PHE A 46 13.37 -2.82 -6.16
C PHE A 46 12.25 -2.43 -7.13
N GLN A 47 12.62 -1.82 -8.27
CA GLN A 47 11.67 -1.69 -9.37
C GLN A 47 11.43 -3.08 -9.98
N PRO A 48 10.17 -3.52 -10.16
CA PRO A 48 9.91 -4.69 -10.98
C PRO A 48 10.50 -4.43 -12.38
N PRO A 49 11.06 -5.46 -13.05
CA PRO A 49 11.56 -5.27 -14.40
C PRO A 49 10.46 -4.66 -15.26
N PRO A 50 10.79 -3.70 -16.15
CA PRO A 50 9.80 -3.17 -17.08
C PRO A 50 9.14 -4.36 -17.79
N LYS A 51 7.79 -4.39 -17.77
CA LYS A 51 7.04 -5.41 -18.48
C LYS A 51 7.51 -5.37 -19.92
N ARG A 52 8.24 -6.40 -20.36
CA ARG A 52 8.56 -6.58 -21.78
C ARG A 52 7.23 -6.69 -22.49
N GLU A 53 6.80 -5.61 -23.15
CA GLU A 53 5.81 -5.72 -24.21
C GLU A 53 6.34 -6.81 -25.12
N ARG A 54 5.58 -7.90 -25.26
CA ARG A 54 5.89 -8.92 -26.23
C ARG A 54 5.84 -8.22 -27.58
N THR A 55 7.00 -7.87 -28.13
CA THR A 55 7.11 -7.55 -29.55
C THR A 55 6.59 -8.77 -30.28
N VAL A 56 5.35 -8.68 -30.75
CA VAL A 56 4.78 -9.64 -31.67
C VAL A 56 5.68 -9.53 -32.89
N ILE A 57 6.50 -10.56 -33.10
CA ILE A 57 7.33 -10.64 -34.30
C ILE A 57 6.33 -10.92 -35.41
N GLU A 58 5.91 -9.86 -36.10
CA GLU A 58 5.03 -9.95 -37.25
C GLU A 58 5.79 -10.75 -38.32
N TYR A 59 5.32 -11.96 -38.62
CA TYR A 59 5.89 -12.76 -39.70
C TYR A 59 5.54 -12.06 -41.01
N ALA A 60 6.53 -11.38 -41.61
CA ALA A 60 6.40 -10.82 -42.95
C ALA A 60 6.28 -11.97 -43.96
N PRO A 61 5.19 -12.06 -44.76
CA PRO A 61 5.13 -13.04 -45.84
C PRO A 61 6.11 -12.62 -46.94
N VAL A 62 7.07 -13.50 -47.20
CA VAL A 62 7.97 -13.42 -48.35
C VAL A 62 7.12 -13.72 -49.59
N TYR A 63 7.01 -12.74 -50.48
CA TYR A 63 6.51 -12.92 -51.85
C TYR A 63 7.69 -13.00 -52.81
#